data_AF-A0A959H3E1-F1
#
_entry.id   AF-A0A959H3E1-F1
#
_cell.length_a   1.000
_cell.length_b   1.000
_cell.length_c   1.000
_cell.angle_alpha   90.00
_cell.angle_beta   90.00
_cell.angle_gamma   90.00
#
_symmetry.space_group_name_H-M   'P 1'
#
loop_
_entity.id
_entity.type
_entity.pdbx_description
1 polymer ?
#
loop_
_entity_poly.entity_id
_entity_poly.type
_entity_poly.pdbx_seq_one_letter_code
_entity_poly.pdbx_strand_id
1 'polypeptide(L)' 'MKDHPVLLFDGVCNLCNGAVRFIIGRDPEGVFRFASLQSDAAKELLEQF' A
#
# COMPACT_ATOMS: atom_id res chain seq x y z
N MET A 1 1.13 15.50 12.61
CA MET A 1 0.33 14.65 11.72
C MET A 1 0.73 13.23 12.04
N LYS A 2 -0.20 12.32 12.39
CA LYS A 2 0.20 10.92 12.59
C LYS A 2 0.53 10.38 11.21
N ASP A 3 1.81 10.20 10.91
CA ASP A 3 2.28 9.69 9.63
C ASP A 3 1.74 8.27 9.46
N HIS A 4 0.69 8.12 8.66
CA HIS A 4 0.19 6.81 8.28
C HIS A 4 1.20 6.20 7.30
N PRO A 5 1.87 5.09 7.63
CA PRO A 5 2.82 4.47 6.73
C PRO A 5 2.13 4.03 5.44
N VAL A 6 2.82 4.23 4.32
CA VAL A 6 2.37 3.75 3.01
C VAL A 6 3.01 2.38 2.74
N LEU A 7 2.18 1.35 2.65
CA LEU A 7 2.57 0.01 2.22
C LEU A 7 2.51 -0.05 0.68
N LEU A 8 3.69 -0.12 0.06
CA LEU A 8 3.82 -0.37 -1.37
C LEU A 8 3.74 -1.87 -1.65
N PHE A 9 3.01 -2.26 -2.70
CA PHE A 9 2.85 -3.67 -3.09
C PHE A 9 2.79 -3.83 -4.61
N ASP A 10 3.07 -5.03 -5.10
CA ASP A 10 2.89 -5.36 -6.51
C ASP A 10 1.40 -5.58 -6.86
N GLY A 11 0.82 -4.67 -7.63
CA GLY A 11 -0.59 -4.68 -8.03
C GLY A 11 -0.95 -5.64 -9.15
N VAL A 12 0.02 -6.21 -9.88
CA VAL A 12 -0.26 -7.22 -10.93
C VAL A 12 -0.17 -8.65 -10.42
N CYS A 13 0.36 -8.85 -9.21
CA CYS A 13 0.50 -10.15 -8.58
C CYS A 13 -0.74 -10.51 -7.74
N ASN A 14 -1.39 -11.64 -8.04
CA ASN A 14 -2.57 -12.10 -7.29
C ASN A 14 -2.27 -12.43 -5.82
N LEU A 15 -1.05 -12.91 -5.52
CA LEU A 15 -0.62 -13.19 -4.15
C LEU A 15 -0.48 -11.88 -3.34
N CYS A 16 0.17 -10.87 -3.90
CA CYS A 16 0.34 -9.56 -3.28
C CYS A 16 -1.01 -8.89 -3.04
N ASN A 17 -1.90 -8.92 -4.04
CA ASN A 17 -3.28 -8.45 -3.89
C ASN A 17 -4.05 -9.21 -2.79
N GLY A 18 -3.88 -10.53 -2.70
CA GLY A 18 -4.44 -11.35 -1.62
C GLY A 18 -3.94 -10.93 -0.24
N ALA A 19 -2.63 -10.70 -0.10
CA ALA A 19 -2.02 -10.23 1.14
C ALA A 19 -2.54 -8.84 1.54
N VAL A 20 -2.63 -7.88 0.61
CA VAL A 20 -3.18 -6.55 0.89
C VAL A 20 -4.63 -6.62 1.35
N ARG A 21 -5.49 -7.41 0.68
CA ARG A 21 -6.88 -7.62 1.12
C ARG A 21 -6.97 -8.23 2.52
N PHE A 22 -6.09 -9.19 2.83
CA PHE A 22 -6.00 -9.80 4.16
C PHE A 22 -5.63 -8.78 5.24
N ILE A 23 -4.68 -7.88 4.94
CA ILE A 23 -4.24 -6.81 5.85
C ILE A 23 -5.35 -5.77 6.03
N ILE A 24 -5.99 -5.31 4.96
CA ILE A 24 -7.13 -4.37 5.02
C ILE A 24 -8.23 -4.91 5.96
N GLY A 25 -8.56 -6.20 5.85
CA GLY A 25 -9.54 -6.82 6.74
C GLY A 25 -9.12 -6.90 8.22
N ARG A 26 -7.86 -6.62 8.55
CA ARG A 26 -7.27 -6.65 9.90
C ARG A 26 -6.78 -5.28 10.38
N ASP A 27 -6.98 -4.23 9.59
CA ASP A 27 -6.60 -2.85 9.92
C ASP A 27 -7.86 -1.96 10.05
N PRO A 28 -8.71 -2.19 11.07
CA PRO A 28 -9.95 -1.43 11.24
C PRO A 28 -9.71 0.04 11.61
N GLU A 29 -8.55 0.36 12.16
CA GLU A 29 -8.15 1.73 12.52
C GLU A 29 -7.53 2.48 11.33
N GLY A 30 -7.33 1.81 10.19
CA GLY A 30 -6.78 2.40 8.98
C GLY A 30 -5.35 2.94 9.18
N VAL A 31 -4.54 2.23 9.95
CA VAL A 31 -3.15 2.60 10.25
C VAL A 31 -2.35 2.68 8.96
N PHE A 32 -2.53 1.74 8.04
CA PHE A 32 -1.80 1.70 6.79
C PHE A 32 -2.55 2.41 5.65
N ARG A 33 -1.79 3.07 4.78
CA ARG A 33 -2.22 3.42 3.42
C ARG A 33 -1.61 2.41 2.45
N PHE A 34 -2.27 2.14 1.34
CA PHE A 34 -1.82 1.17 0.36
C PHE A 34 -1.67 1.84 -1.00
N ALA A 35 -0.56 1.61 -1.68
CA ALA A 35 -0.37 2.03 -3.07
C ALA A 35 0.31 0.90 -3.85
N SER A 36 -0.23 0.58 -5.04
CA SER A 36 0.43 -0.40 -5.90
C SER A 36 1.66 0.22 -6.56
N LEU A 37 2.72 -0.55 -6.76
CA LEU A 37 3.94 -0.09 -7.44
C LEU A 37 3.68 0.39 -8.88
N GLN A 38 2.58 -0.05 -9.50
CA GLN A 38 2.17 0.38 -10.84
C GLN A 38 1.40 1.71 -10.84
N SER A 39 0.93 2.19 -9.68
CA SER A 39 0.21 3.46 -9.55
C SER A 39 1.15 4.65 -9.64
N ASP A 40 0.65 5.79 -10.12
CA ASP A 40 1.43 7.03 -10.19
C ASP A 40 1.80 7.54 -8.79
N ALA A 41 0.92 7.35 -7.81
CA ALA A 41 1.19 7.70 -6.41
C ALA A 41 2.42 6.96 -5.83
N ALA A 42 2.62 5.69 -6.19
CA ALA A 42 3.81 4.95 -5.76
C ALA A 42 5.09 5.46 -6.46
N LYS A 43 5.00 5.84 -7.74
CA LYS A 43 6.14 6.42 -8.47
C LYS A 43 6.56 7.75 -7.87
N GLU A 44 5.59 8.66 -7.67
CA GLU A 44 5.83 9.96 -7.03
C GLU A 44 6.41 9.83 -5.61
N LEU A 45 6.00 8.80 -4.86
CA LEU A 45 6.55 8.53 -3.54
C LEU A 45 7.99 8.00 -3.61
N LEU A 46 8.29 7.10 -4.55
CA LEU A 46 9.62 6.52 -4.72
C LEU A 46 10.64 7.55 -5.20
N GLU A 47 10.23 8.58 -5.94
CA GLU A 47 11.10 9.68 -6.35
C GLU A 47 11.58 10.56 -5.19
N GLN A 48 10.99 10.44 -4.00
CA GLN A 48 11.35 11.20 -2.81
C GLN A 48 12.44 10.53 -1.95
N PHE A 49 12.91 9.34 -2.34
CA PHE A 49 13.93 8.54 -1.63
C PHE A 49 15.15 8.27 -2.52
#